data_AF-A0A1I3NUH1-F1
#
_entry.id   AF-A0A1I3NUH1-F1
#
_cell.length_a   1.000
_cell.length_b   1.000
_cell.length_c   1.000
_cell.angle_alpha   90.00
_cell.angle_beta   90.00
_cell.angle_gamma   90.00
#
_symmetry.space_group_name_H-M   'P 1'
#
loop_
_entity.id
_entity.type
_entity.pdbx_description
1 polymer ?
#
loop_
_entity_poly.entity_id
_entity_poly.type
_entity_poly.pdbx_seq_one_letter_code
_entity_poly.pdbx_strand_id
1 'polypeptide(L)' 'MTGAQAQALQQLLLVGFRVEQMGKRVIKVQRGNDYRLVLQDGGLKRAMGARR' A
#
# COMPACT_ATOMS: atom_id res chain seq x y z
N MET A 1 13.54 -1.23 -0.16
CA MET A 1 12.50 -0.26 -0.49
C MET A 1 13.06 0.66 -1.55
N THR A 2 12.37 0.84 -2.67
CA THR A 2 12.80 1.74 -3.76
C THR A 2 12.24 3.14 -3.52
N GLY A 3 12.78 4.15 -4.21
CA GLY A 3 12.25 5.52 -4.16
C GLY A 3 10.79 5.62 -4.60
N ALA A 4 10.41 4.91 -5.68
CA ALA A 4 9.04 4.89 -6.17
C ALA A 4 8.06 4.24 -5.16
N GLN A 5 8.47 3.13 -4.53
CA GLN A 5 7.67 2.48 -3.49
C GLN A 5 7.50 3.38 -2.25
N ALA A 6 8.55 4.12 -1.87
CA ALA A 6 8.50 5.07 -0.77
C ALA A 6 7.54 6.23 -1.06
N GLN A 7 7.60 6.80 -2.26
CA GLN A 7 6.72 7.89 -2.69
C GLN A 7 5.24 7.45 -2.71
N ALA A 8 4.96 6.29 -3.31
CA ALA A 8 3.60 5.73 -3.35
C ALA A 8 3.07 5.43 -1.94
N LEU A 9 3.92 4.89 -1.05
CA LEU A 9 3.56 4.70 0.36
C LEU A 9 3.23 6.03 1.04
N GLN A 10 4.08 7.05 0.88
CA GLN A 10 3.88 8.36 1.51
C GLN A 10 2.56 9.00 1.07
N GLN A 11 2.21 8.92 -0.22
CA GLN A 11 0.92 9.39 -0.72
C GLN A 11 -0.26 8.69 -0.05
N LEU A 12 -0.18 7.37 0.14
CA LEU A 12 -1.25 6.62 0.81
C LEU A 12 -1.35 6.97 2.30
N LEU A 13 -0.22 7.16 2.98
CA LEU A 13 -0.19 7.60 4.38
C LEU A 13 -0.86 8.97 4.54
N LEU A 14 -0.61 9.92 3.63
CA LEU A 14 -1.27 11.24 3.61
C LEU A 14 -2.79 11.14 3.41
N VAL A 15 -3.25 10.14 2.64
CA VAL A 15 -4.68 9.87 2.39
C VAL A 15 -5.34 9.09 3.56
N GLY A 16 -4.56 8.77 4.60
CA GLY A 16 -5.03 8.11 5.82
C GLY A 16 -4.98 6.57 5.78
N PHE A 17 -4.28 5.98 4.81
CA PHE A 17 -3.94 4.56 4.88
C PHE A 17 -2.88 4.33 5.96
N ARG A 18 -2.91 3.14 6.56
CA ARG A 18 -1.93 2.70 7.55
C ARG A 18 -1.21 1.45 7.04
N VAL A 19 0.06 1.31 7.36
CA VAL A 19 0.82 0.10 7.03
C VAL A 19 0.28 -1.04 7.89
N GLU A 20 -0.17 -2.10 7.22
CA GLU A 20 -0.60 -3.34 7.87
C GLU A 20 0.56 -4.35 7.89
N GLN A 21 1.27 -4.48 6.77
CA GLN A 21 2.39 -5.40 6.63
C GLN A 21 3.45 -4.83 5.70
N MET A 22 4.70 -4.82 6.13
CA MET A 22 5.83 -4.33 5.35
C MET A 22 6.69 -5.49 4.85
N GLY A 23 6.59 -5.80 3.56
CA GLY A 23 7.42 -6.80 2.89
C GLY A 23 8.50 -6.16 2.02
N LYS A 24 9.56 -6.92 1.70
CA LYS A 24 10.65 -6.45 0.82
C LYS A 24 10.18 -6.06 -0.59
N ARG A 25 9.20 -6.78 -1.14
CA ARG A 25 8.68 -6.57 -2.51
C ARG A 25 7.35 -5.85 -2.56
N VAL A 26 6.53 -5.99 -1.51
CA VAL A 26 5.17 -5.44 -1.44
C VAL A 26 4.91 -4.94 -0.03
N ILE A 27 4.31 -3.75 0.07
CA ILE A 27 3.83 -3.18 1.32
C ILE A 27 2.31 -3.20 1.29
N LYS A 28 1.68 -3.82 2.28
CA LYS A 28 0.23 -3.80 2.46
C LYS A 28 -0.17 -2.62 3.30
N VAL A 29 -1.14 -1.86 2.83
CA VAL A 29 -1.72 -0.74 3.55
C VAL A 29 -3.24 -0.86 3.58
N GLN A 30 -3.86 -0.36 4.65
CA GLN A 30 -5.30 -0.44 4.86
C GLN A 30 -5.88 0.89 5.33
N ARG A 31 -7.12 1.18 4.94
CA ARG A 31 -7.93 2.30 5.44
C ARG A 31 -9.37 1.85 5.58
N GLY A 32 -9.80 1.52 6.80
CA GLY A 32 -11.11 0.89 7.02
C GLY A 32 -11.18 -0.43 6.23
N ASN A 33 -12.11 -0.51 5.29
CA ASN A 33 -12.28 -1.69 4.42
C ASN A 33 -11.50 -1.61 3.08
N ASP A 34 -10.77 -0.52 2.80
CA ASP A 34 -9.95 -0.40 1.58
C ASP A 34 -8.53 -0.91 1.85
N TYR A 35 -8.15 -1.99 1.18
CA TYR A 35 -6.82 -2.60 1.26
C TYR A 35 -6.06 -2.40 -0.04
N ARG A 36 -4.82 -1.92 0.06
CA ARG A 36 -3.93 -1.68 -1.09
C ARG A 36 -2.56 -2.29 -0.89
N LEU A 37 -1.96 -2.65 -2.00
CA LEU A 37 -0.62 -3.20 -2.12
C LEU A 37 0.23 -2.20 -2.88
N VAL A 38 1.32 -1.77 -2.24
CA VAL A 38 2.36 -0.94 -2.86
C VAL A 38 3.49 -1.85 -3.31
N LEU A 39 3.61 -2.00 -4.62
CA LEU A 39 4.64 -2.81 -5.25
C LEU A 39 6.00 -2.10 -5.23
N GLN A 40 7.07 -2.85 -5.50
CA GLN A 40 8.44 -2.34 -5.49
C GLN A 40 8.71 -1.30 -6.59
N ASP A 41 7.94 -1.27 -7.67
CA ASP A 41 8.01 -0.29 -8.75
C ASP A 41 7.18 0.99 -8.45
N GLY A 42 6.49 1.05 -7.30
CA GLY A 42 5.55 2.12 -6.97
C GLY A 42 4.13 1.87 -7.49
N GLY A 43 3.87 0.74 -8.17
CA GLY A 43 2.55 0.36 -8.61
C GLY A 43 1.59 0.11 -7.44
N LEU A 44 0.32 0.49 -7.62
CA LEU A 44 -0.75 0.31 -6.64
C LEU A 44 -1.74 -0.75 -7.11
N LYS A 45 -2.03 -1.73 -6.26
CA LYS A 45 -3.10 -2.72 -6.50
C LYS A 45 -4.05 -2.75 -5.33
N ARG A 46 -5.36 -2.89 -5.58
CA ARG A 46 -6.30 -3.27 -4.51
C ARG A 46 -6.05 -4.73 -4.13
N ALA A 47 -6.00 -5.02 -2.84
CA ALA A 47 -5.90 -6.40 -2.39
C ALA A 47 -7.22 -7.11 -2.69
N MET A 48 -7.16 -8.23 -3.42
CA MET A 48 -8.30 -9.10 -3.67
C MET A 48 -8.74 -9.70 -2.33
N GLY A 49 -9.89 -9.27 -1.82
CA GLY A 49 -10.40 -9.69 -0.50
C GLY A 49 -11.01 -8.57 0.35
N ALA A 50 -10.90 -7.29 -0.06
CA ALA A 50 -11.73 -6.23 0.48
C ALA A 50 -13.20 -6.58 0.21
N ARG A 51 -13.88 -7.17 1.21
CA ARG A 51 -15.31 -7.46 1.13
C ARG A 51 -16.01 -6.13 0.87
N ARG A 52 -16.84 -6.10 -0.19
CA ARG A 52 -17.68 -4.95 -0.54
C ARG A 52 -18.48 -4.47 0.67
#